data_AF-A0A9C8ACT3-F1
#
_entry.id   AF-A0A9C8ACT3-F1
#
_cell.length_a   1.000
_cell.length_b   1.000
_cell.length_c   1.000
_cell.angle_alpha   90.00
_cell.angle_beta   90.00
_cell.angle_gamma   90.00
#
_symmetry.space_group_name_H-M   'P 1'
#
loop_
_entity.id
_entity.type
_entity.pdbx_description
1 polymer ?
#
loop_
_entity_poly.entity_id
_entity_poly.type
_entity_poly.pdbx_seq_one_letter_code
_entity_poly.pdbx_strand_id
1 'polypeptide(L)'
;RKITVQYPEEKTPQSHRFRGLHALRRYPSGEERCIACKLCEAVCPALAITIEAAPREDGTRRTTRYDIDLTKCIFCGFCEESCPVDSIVETRIFEYHGEQRGDLLMTKEKLLAVGDKVEKQLAADRANDAGYR
;
A
#
# COMPACT_ATOMS: atom_id res chain seq x y z
N ARG A 1 -14.48 -11.91 33.49
CA ARG A 1 -14.84 -12.63 32.26
C ARG A 1 -13.54 -12.93 31.52
N LYS A 2 -13.26 -14.17 31.07
CA LYS A 2 -12.04 -14.43 30.27
C LYS A 2 -12.22 -13.77 28.89
N ILE A 3 -11.23 -12.98 28.46
CA ILE A 3 -11.24 -12.16 27.22
C ILE A 3 -10.21 -12.67 26.19
N THR A 4 -9.64 -13.85 26.41
CA THR A 4 -8.58 -14.42 25.56
C THR A 4 -9.15 -14.85 24.21
N VAL A 5 -8.47 -14.44 23.13
CA VAL A 5 -8.72 -14.87 21.75
C VAL A 5 -7.77 -16.04 21.43
N GLN A 6 -8.26 -17.09 20.78
CA GLN A 6 -7.45 -18.27 20.41
C GLN A 6 -6.75 -18.02 19.06
N TYR A 7 -5.65 -17.27 19.07
CA TYR A 7 -4.83 -17.05 17.87
C TYR A 7 -3.96 -18.28 17.57
N PRO A 8 -3.82 -18.74 16.30
CA PRO A 8 -4.19 -18.08 15.03
C PRO A 8 -5.59 -18.40 14.47
N GLU A 9 -6.35 -19.31 15.08
CA GLU A 9 -7.67 -19.74 14.56
C GLU A 9 -8.72 -18.62 14.63
N GLU A 10 -8.66 -17.80 15.68
CA GLU A 10 -9.49 -16.62 15.89
C GLU A 10 -8.64 -15.35 15.82
N LYS A 11 -9.17 -14.32 15.16
CA LYS A 11 -8.52 -13.00 15.04
C LYS A 11 -9.45 -11.91 15.52
N THR A 12 -8.86 -10.83 16.01
CA THR A 12 -9.61 -9.64 16.40
C THR A 12 -10.20 -8.96 15.17
N PRO A 13 -11.41 -8.36 15.28
CA PRO A 13 -12.00 -7.63 14.18
C PRO A 13 -11.14 -6.41 13.83
N GLN A 14 -10.91 -6.19 12.53
CA GLN A 14 -10.17 -5.04 12.02
C GLN A 14 -11.12 -4.01 11.40
N SER A 15 -10.83 -2.73 11.64
CA SER A 15 -11.51 -1.62 10.95
C SER A 15 -11.17 -1.61 9.46
N HIS A 16 -12.05 -1.05 8.64
CA HIS A 16 -11.76 -0.74 7.23
C HIS A 16 -10.70 0.35 7.07
N ARG A 17 -10.36 1.07 8.15
CA ARG A 17 -9.27 2.06 8.20
C ARG A 17 -7.95 1.51 8.74
N PHE A 18 -7.84 0.19 8.88
CA PHE A 18 -6.61 -0.41 9.40
C PHE A 18 -5.44 -0.14 8.46
N ARG A 19 -4.29 0.21 9.04
CA ARG A 19 -3.07 0.57 8.32
C ARG A 19 -2.04 -0.56 8.43
N GLY A 20 -1.93 -1.38 7.39
CA GLY A 20 -1.03 -2.54 7.32
C GLY A 20 -0.05 -2.49 6.17
N LEU A 21 0.24 -3.66 5.58
CA LEU A 21 1.13 -3.79 4.44
C LEU A 21 0.65 -2.92 3.28
N HIS A 22 1.58 -2.27 2.59
CA HIS A 22 1.26 -1.37 1.49
C HIS A 22 0.92 -2.15 0.21
N ALA A 23 0.06 -1.57 -0.62
CA ALA A 23 -0.33 -2.11 -1.92
C ALA A 23 -0.42 -1.01 -2.98
N LEU A 24 0.03 -1.33 -4.20
CA LEU A 24 -0.22 -0.50 -5.37
C LEU A 24 -1.44 -1.04 -6.12
N ARG A 25 -2.40 -0.16 -6.38
CA ARG A 25 -3.66 -0.51 -7.03
C ARG A 25 -3.62 -0.25 -8.53
N ARG A 26 -4.52 -0.95 -9.23
CA ARG A 26 -4.78 -0.77 -10.66
C ARG A 26 -6.17 -0.19 -10.89
N TYR A 27 -6.36 0.38 -12.07
CA TYR A 27 -7.69 0.68 -12.58
C TYR A 27 -8.39 -0.63 -12.98
N PRO A 28 -9.73 -0.63 -13.14
CA PRO A 28 -10.46 -1.78 -13.67
C PRO A 28 -9.99 -2.24 -15.06
N SER A 29 -9.34 -1.35 -15.82
CA SER A 29 -8.69 -1.67 -17.10
C SER A 29 -7.40 -2.49 -16.99
N GLY A 30 -6.88 -2.70 -15.78
CA GLY A 30 -5.58 -3.35 -15.52
C GLY A 30 -4.38 -2.40 -15.53
N GLU A 31 -4.55 -1.17 -15.96
CA GLU A 31 -3.49 -0.15 -15.93
C GLU A 31 -3.18 0.26 -14.49
N GLU A 32 -1.90 0.47 -14.15
CA GLU A 32 -1.53 0.94 -12.82
C GLU A 32 -2.05 2.35 -12.55
N ARG A 33 -2.49 2.61 -11.32
CA ARG A 33 -3.01 3.94 -10.95
C ARG A 33 -1.93 5.00 -10.82
N CYS A 34 -0.70 4.59 -10.51
CA CYS A 34 0.40 5.50 -10.19
C CYS A 34 0.77 6.36 -11.41
N ILE A 35 0.73 7.68 -11.23
CA ILE A 35 1.12 8.67 -12.26
C ILE A 35 2.51 9.28 -11.99
N ALA A 36 3.29 8.65 -11.11
CA ALA A 36 4.63 9.07 -10.70
C ALA A 36 4.70 10.55 -10.24
N CYS A 37 3.70 11.03 -9.48
CA CYS A 37 3.66 12.42 -9.00
C CYS A 37 4.65 12.72 -7.86
N LYS A 38 5.21 11.69 -7.22
CA LYS A 38 6.17 11.79 -6.10
C LYS A 38 5.63 12.46 -4.82
N LEU A 39 4.33 12.71 -4.71
CA LEU A 39 3.72 13.28 -3.50
C LEU A 39 3.87 12.36 -2.28
N CYS A 40 3.69 11.05 -2.45
CA CYS A 40 3.87 10.07 -1.38
C CYS A 40 5.34 9.98 -0.91
N GLU A 41 6.30 10.14 -1.81
CA GLU A 41 7.73 10.22 -1.49
C GLU A 41 8.04 11.49 -0.69
N ALA A 42 7.49 12.63 -1.12
CA ALA A 42 7.71 13.92 -0.46
C ALA A 42 7.07 14.01 0.94
N VAL A 43 5.88 13.44 1.14
CA VAL A 43 5.17 13.50 2.43
C VAL A 43 5.66 12.46 3.43
N CYS A 44 6.43 11.46 3.00
CA CYS A 44 6.84 10.36 3.87
C CYS A 44 7.75 10.86 5.00
N PRO A 45 7.30 10.85 6.28
CA PRO A 45 8.06 11.43 7.38
C PRO A 45 9.35 10.65 7.67
N ALA A 46 9.37 9.36 7.34
CA ALA A 46 10.52 8.47 7.55
C ALA A 46 11.41 8.33 6.30
N LEU A 47 11.08 9.02 5.20
CA LEU A 47 11.80 8.91 3.92
C LEU A 47 11.99 7.43 3.46
N ALA A 48 10.94 6.63 3.65
CA ALA A 48 10.94 5.19 3.39
C ALA A 48 10.66 4.84 1.92
N ILE A 49 10.15 5.80 1.13
CA ILE A 49 9.72 5.59 -0.25
C ILE A 49 10.78 6.16 -1.20
N THR A 50 11.13 5.41 -2.24
CA THR A 50 12.01 5.88 -3.31
C THR A 50 11.32 5.69 -4.66
N ILE A 51 11.18 6.77 -5.43
CA ILE A 51 10.48 6.76 -6.72
C ILE A 51 11.39 7.26 -7.84
N GLU A 52 11.46 6.52 -8.92
CA GLU A 52 12.03 6.98 -10.20
C GLU A 52 10.96 6.87 -11.28
N ALA A 53 10.97 7.81 -12.22
CA ALA A 53 9.93 7.94 -13.23
C ALA A 53 10.54 8.16 -14.61
N ALA A 54 9.93 7.55 -15.62
CA ALA A 54 10.29 7.74 -17.01
C ALA A 54 9.02 7.82 -17.87
N PRO A 55 9.08 8.47 -19.04
CA PRO A 55 8.04 8.34 -20.05
C PRO A 55 8.02 6.91 -20.60
N ARG A 56 6.83 6.34 -20.78
CA ARG A 56 6.58 5.10 -21.50
C ARG A 56 6.43 5.40 -23.00
N GLU A 57 6.49 4.35 -23.83
CA GLU A 57 6.32 4.45 -25.29
C GLU A 57 5.01 5.13 -25.73
N ASP A 58 3.96 5.01 -24.93
CA ASP A 58 2.66 5.66 -25.16
C ASP A 58 2.62 7.15 -24.75
N GLY A 59 3.77 7.71 -24.34
CA GLY A 59 3.91 9.09 -23.88
C GLY A 59 3.42 9.33 -22.45
N THR A 60 2.89 8.31 -21.77
CA THR A 60 2.44 8.44 -20.37
C THR A 60 3.62 8.38 -19.40
N ARG A 61 3.54 9.14 -18.29
CA ARG A 61 4.55 9.08 -17.23
C ARG A 61 4.23 7.95 -16.26
N ARG A 62 5.20 7.05 -16.04
CA ARG A 62 5.09 5.91 -15.11
C ARG A 62 6.34 5.74 -14.27
N THR A 63 6.21 4.97 -13.20
CA THR A 63 7.35 4.69 -12.31
C THR A 63 8.19 3.56 -12.88
N THR A 64 9.49 3.79 -13.02
CA THR A 64 10.47 2.72 -13.31
C THR A 64 10.91 2.03 -12.03
N ARG A 65 10.88 2.76 -10.91
CA ARG A 65 11.18 2.28 -9.57
C ARG A 65 10.16 2.83 -8.59
N TYR A 66 9.64 1.97 -7.73
CA TYR A 66 8.80 2.37 -6.61
C TYR A 66 9.08 1.39 -5.47
N ASP A 67 9.99 1.79 -4.59
CA ASP A 67 10.40 0.96 -3.46
C ASP A 67 9.88 1.55 -2.16
N ILE A 68 9.42 0.69 -1.26
CA ILE A 68 9.13 1.04 0.14
C ILE A 68 9.99 0.16 1.05
N ASP A 69 10.83 0.80 1.85
CA ASP A 69 11.57 0.14 2.92
C ASP A 69 10.69 0.04 4.17
N LEU A 70 10.10 -1.14 4.42
CA LEU A 70 9.22 -1.34 5.57
C LEU A 70 9.98 -1.30 6.91
N THR A 71 11.31 -1.37 6.90
CA THR A 71 12.10 -1.20 8.13
C THR A 71 12.22 0.26 8.56
N LYS A 72 12.00 1.19 7.62
CA LYS A 72 11.91 2.64 7.88
C LYS A 72 10.47 3.10 8.02
N CYS A 73 9.54 2.49 7.30
CA CYS A 73 8.15 2.89 7.29
C CYS A 73 7.54 2.81 8.70
N ILE A 74 6.77 3.85 9.07
CA ILE A 74 6.09 3.93 10.37
C ILE A 74 4.58 3.71 10.28
N PHE A 75 4.06 3.29 9.12
CA PHE A 75 2.63 2.95 8.91
C PHE A 75 1.65 4.06 9.30
N CYS A 76 2.05 5.32 9.07
CA CYS A 76 1.21 6.48 9.35
C CYS A 76 0.12 6.72 8.28
N GLY A 77 0.27 6.11 7.10
CA GLY A 77 -0.60 6.25 5.92
C GLY A 77 -0.76 7.66 5.32
N PHE A 78 0.17 8.58 5.56
CA PHE A 78 0.22 9.85 4.81
C PHE A 78 0.43 9.63 3.29
N CYS A 79 1.13 8.56 2.91
CA CYS A 79 1.29 8.18 1.51
C CYS A 79 -0.06 7.90 0.84
N GLU A 80 -1.00 7.29 1.57
CA GLU A 80 -2.33 6.96 1.10
C GLU A 80 -3.23 8.20 0.97
N GLU A 81 -3.18 9.09 1.95
CA GLU A 81 -3.97 10.33 1.96
C GLU A 81 -3.47 11.36 0.94
N SER A 82 -2.16 11.40 0.70
CA SER A 82 -1.54 12.31 -0.28
C SER A 82 -1.70 11.85 -1.73
N CYS A 83 -2.12 10.61 -1.99
CA CYS A 83 -2.17 10.08 -3.34
C CYS A 83 -3.39 10.61 -4.10
N PRO A 84 -3.22 11.42 -5.16
CA PRO A 84 -4.34 12.09 -5.83
C PRO A 84 -5.20 11.13 -6.67
N VAL A 85 -4.70 9.93 -6.93
CA VAL A 85 -5.31 8.92 -7.82
C VAL A 85 -5.57 7.60 -7.09
N ASP A 86 -5.43 7.62 -5.77
CA ASP A 86 -5.68 6.45 -4.91
C ASP A 86 -4.86 5.21 -5.34
N SER A 87 -3.58 5.43 -5.64
CA SER A 87 -2.67 4.39 -6.15
C SER A 87 -2.00 3.59 -5.06
N ILE A 88 -1.47 4.24 -4.03
CA ILE A 88 -0.81 3.58 -2.89
C ILE A 88 -1.80 3.56 -1.74
N VAL A 89 -2.02 2.37 -1.16
CA VAL A 89 -2.94 2.18 -0.04
C VAL A 89 -2.35 1.23 0.98
N GLU A 90 -2.77 1.37 2.23
CA GLU A 90 -2.46 0.42 3.29
C GLU A 90 -3.57 -0.64 3.38
N THR A 91 -3.17 -1.90 3.42
CA THR A 91 -4.07 -3.06 3.45
C THR A 91 -4.40 -3.48 4.88
N ARG A 92 -5.30 -4.46 5.02
CA ARG A 92 -5.54 -5.13 6.31
C ARG A 92 -4.50 -6.19 6.68
N ILE A 93 -3.50 -6.43 5.83
CA ILE A 93 -2.47 -7.44 6.05
C ILE A 93 -1.49 -6.90 7.10
N PHE A 94 -1.37 -7.57 8.23
CA PHE A 94 -0.38 -7.27 9.28
C PHE A 94 0.53 -8.46 9.60
N GLU A 95 0.21 -9.63 9.07
CA GLU A 95 0.94 -10.88 9.31
C GLU A 95 1.96 -11.09 8.20
N TYR A 96 3.12 -10.46 8.36
CA TYR A 96 4.28 -10.67 7.51
C TYR A 96 5.53 -10.49 8.37
N HIS A 97 6.57 -11.26 8.07
CA HIS A 97 7.87 -11.12 8.72
C HIS A 97 8.97 -11.23 7.68
N GLY A 98 10.12 -10.63 7.98
CA GLY A 98 11.36 -10.85 7.24
C GLY A 98 12.32 -11.61 8.13
N GLU A 99 12.98 -12.62 7.59
CA GLU A 99 14.01 -13.39 8.30
C GLU A 99 15.41 -12.86 7.97
N GLN A 100 15.54 -12.23 6.81
CA GLN A 100 16.78 -11.68 6.29
C GLN A 100 16.64 -10.19 5.98
N ARG A 101 17.79 -9.52 5.96
CA ARG A 101 17.85 -8.11 5.56
C ARG A 101 17.46 -8.00 4.08
N GLY A 102 16.43 -7.20 3.79
CA GLY A 102 15.92 -6.98 2.44
C GLY A 102 14.61 -7.70 2.14
N ASP A 103 14.17 -8.66 2.96
CA ASP A 103 12.86 -9.30 2.81
C ASP A 103 11.73 -8.27 2.88
N LEU A 104 11.91 -7.30 3.78
CA LEU A 104 11.02 -6.18 4.05
C LEU A 104 11.22 -4.98 3.12
N LEU A 105 12.03 -5.13 2.05
CA LEU A 105 12.08 -4.17 0.96
C LEU A 105 11.00 -4.53 -0.07
N MET A 106 10.00 -3.66 -0.17
CA MET A 106 8.86 -3.84 -1.07
C MET A 106 9.12 -3.10 -2.37
N THR A 107 9.44 -3.86 -3.42
CA THR A 107 9.58 -3.33 -4.79
C THR A 107 8.21 -3.07 -5.42
N LYS A 108 8.21 -2.35 -6.54
CA LYS A 108 7.01 -2.03 -7.31
C LYS A 108 6.19 -3.29 -7.63
N GLU A 109 6.87 -4.34 -8.06
CA GLU A 109 6.25 -5.62 -8.46
C GLU A 109 5.60 -6.29 -7.26
N LYS A 110 6.29 -6.33 -6.10
CA LYS A 110 5.72 -6.88 -4.87
C LYS A 110 4.48 -6.10 -4.43
N LEU A 111 4.52 -4.76 -4.48
CA LEU A 111 3.41 -3.90 -4.10
C LEU A 111 2.20 -4.06 -5.02
N LEU A 112 2.42 -4.19 -6.33
CA LEU A 112 1.37 -4.46 -7.31
C LEU A 112 0.77 -5.86 -7.09
N ALA A 113 1.61 -6.88 -6.85
CA ALA A 113 1.13 -8.23 -6.58
C ALA A 113 0.26 -8.31 -5.31
N VAL A 114 0.59 -7.54 -4.27
CA VAL A 114 -0.27 -7.41 -3.08
C VAL A 114 -1.59 -6.75 -3.45
N GLY A 115 -1.55 -5.64 -4.20
CA GLY A 115 -2.76 -4.95 -4.68
C GLY A 115 -3.67 -5.88 -5.47
N ASP A 116 -3.13 -6.59 -6.45
CA ASP A 116 -3.88 -7.54 -7.28
C ASP A 116 -4.54 -8.65 -6.44
N LYS A 117 -3.87 -9.12 -5.38
CA LYS A 117 -4.40 -10.15 -4.46
C LYS A 117 -5.56 -9.64 -3.60
N VAL A 118 -5.53 -8.38 -3.15
CA VAL A 118 -6.51 -7.84 -2.18
C VAL A 118 -7.41 -6.73 -2.71
N GLU A 119 -7.39 -6.44 -4.02
CA GLU A 119 -8.14 -5.32 -4.62
C GLU A 119 -9.63 -5.34 -4.28
N LYS A 120 -10.26 -6.52 -4.23
CA LYS A 120 -11.68 -6.64 -3.85
C LYS A 120 -11.95 -6.14 -2.43
N GLN A 121 -11.05 -6.43 -1.48
CA GLN A 121 -11.16 -5.96 -0.11
C GLN A 121 -10.89 -4.46 -0.03
N LEU A 122 -9.84 -3.99 -0.72
CA LEU A 122 -9.47 -2.57 -0.76
C LEU A 122 -10.58 -1.69 -1.35
N ALA A 123 -11.20 -2.12 -2.44
CA ALA A 123 -12.31 -1.42 -3.06
C ALA A 123 -13.53 -1.31 -2.13
N ALA A 124 -13.86 -2.39 -1.40
CA ALA A 124 -14.94 -2.38 -0.41
C ALA A 124 -14.63 -1.45 0.78
N ASP A 125 -13.40 -1.50 1.30
CA ASP A 125 -12.96 -0.65 2.41
C ASP A 125 -13.01 0.82 2.04
N ARG A 126 -12.56 1.15 0.82
CA ARG A 126 -12.65 2.48 0.23
C ARG A 126 -14.06 2.98 0.08
N ALA A 127 -14.97 2.13 -0.43
CA ALA A 127 -16.37 2.50 -0.57
C ALA A 127 -17.02 2.81 0.79
N ASN A 128 -16.67 2.06 1.83
CA ASN A 128 -17.15 2.30 3.19
C ASN A 128 -16.60 3.60 3.81
N ASP A 129 -15.37 3.98 3.47
CA ASP A 129 -14.71 5.16 4.03
C ASP A 129 -14.91 6.45 3.22
N ALA A 130 -15.51 6.36 2.03
CA ALA A 130 -15.58 7.45 1.06
C ALA A 130 -16.23 8.74 1.60
N GLY A 131 -17.13 8.65 2.58
CA GLY A 131 -17.77 9.83 3.19
C GLY A 131 -16.87 10.66 4.10
N TYR A 132 -15.67 10.17 4.44
CA TYR A 132 -14.74 10.79 5.39
C TYR A 132 -13.39 11.17 4.77
N ARG A 133 -13.24 10.98 3.45
CA ARG A 133 -12.02 11.25 2.69
C ARG A 133 -12.19 12.41 1.72
#